data_AF-A0A1W9SE25-F1
#
_entry.id   AF-A0A1W9SE25-F1
#
_cell.length_a   1.000
_cell.length_b   1.000
_cell.length_c   1.000
_cell.angle_alpha   90.00
_cell.angle_beta   90.00
_cell.angle_gamma   90.00
#
_symmetry.space_group_name_H-M   'P 1'
#
loop_
_entity.id
_entity.type
_entity.pdbx_description
1 polymer ?
#
loop_
_entity_poly.entity_id
_entity_poly.type
_entity_poly.pdbx_seq_one_letter_code
_entity_poly.pdbx_strand_id
1 'polypeptide(L)'
;MSFWEDFTKMFKKGVTVVAKKTDEYTKIGKIKVDIIGIKRDIDKQFTQLGGKVYQLIAEENDTKIASNEDVKEIVNKVKELSGNLADKKEELERVREEYGESDDDIQDVAAEEIEDEPKG
;
A
#
# COMPACT_ATOMS: atom_id res chain seq x y z
N MET A 1 -15.32 -10.06 9.77
CA MET A 1 -14.02 -9.43 10.10
C MET A 1 -13.43 -8.93 8.80
N SER A 2 -13.59 -7.65 8.53
CA SER A 2 -13.21 -7.04 7.26
C SER A 2 -11.88 -6.30 7.44
N PHE A 3 -10.80 -6.90 6.96
CA PHE A 3 -9.47 -6.29 6.85
C PHE A 3 -9.52 -4.90 6.20
N TRP A 4 -10.51 -4.69 5.32
CA TRP A 4 -10.80 -3.42 4.65
C TRP A 4 -11.39 -2.33 5.56
N GLU A 5 -12.18 -2.73 6.55
CA GLU A 5 -12.76 -1.79 7.52
C GLU A 5 -11.72 -1.32 8.53
N ASP A 6 -10.81 -2.19 8.94
CA ASP A 6 -9.74 -1.84 9.89
C ASP A 6 -8.75 -0.86 9.27
N PHE A 7 -8.43 -1.07 7.99
CA PHE A 7 -7.67 -0.12 7.18
C PHE A 7 -8.36 1.25 7.11
N THR A 8 -9.66 1.28 6.83
CA THR A 8 -10.45 2.53 6.70
C THR A 8 -10.63 3.25 8.04
N LYS A 9 -10.65 2.53 9.18
CA LYS A 9 -10.75 3.13 10.51
C LYS A 9 -9.46 3.79 10.96
N MET A 10 -8.30 3.27 10.56
CA MET A 10 -7.00 3.87 10.85
C MET A 10 -6.88 5.27 10.22
N PHE A 11 -7.41 5.45 9.01
CA PHE A 11 -7.43 6.73 8.27
C PHE A 11 -8.16 7.89 8.97
N LYS A 12 -9.12 7.62 9.88
CA LYS A 12 -10.02 8.66 10.41
C LYS A 12 -9.54 9.34 11.69
N LYS A 13 -8.39 8.96 12.27
CA LYS A 13 -8.05 9.34 13.66
C LYS A 13 -6.94 10.38 13.86
N GLY A 14 -6.21 10.81 12.84
CA GLY A 14 -5.08 11.74 13.00
C GLY A 14 -5.38 13.16 12.51
N VAL A 15 -5.77 14.07 13.39
CA VAL A 15 -5.74 15.53 13.14
C VAL A 15 -5.26 16.20 14.43
N THR A 16 -4.13 16.94 14.41
CA THR A 16 -3.94 18.32 14.94
C THR A 16 -2.49 18.85 14.72
N VAL A 17 -2.37 19.92 13.91
CA VAL A 17 -1.43 21.07 13.77
C VAL A 17 -0.17 21.21 14.69
N VAL A 18 1.05 21.56 14.22
CA VAL A 18 1.73 22.91 14.10
C VAL A 18 3.16 22.78 13.51
N ALA A 19 3.62 23.84 12.81
CA ALA A 19 4.76 23.92 11.89
C ALA A 19 6.20 24.13 12.43
N LYS A 20 7.19 23.70 11.62
CA LYS A 20 8.42 24.44 11.22
C LYS A 20 8.53 24.34 9.68
N LYS A 21 9.54 24.94 9.02
CA LYS A 21 9.72 24.96 7.55
C LYS A 21 11.20 24.79 7.23
N THR A 22 11.64 23.66 6.65
CA THR A 22 12.69 23.54 5.58
C THR A 22 13.40 22.16 5.54
N ASP A 23 13.74 21.52 6.67
CA ASP A 23 14.31 20.13 6.68
C ASP A 23 13.27 19.03 6.40
N GLU A 24 12.02 19.45 6.24
CA GLU A 24 10.82 18.63 6.43
C GLU A 24 10.33 18.04 5.10
N TYR A 25 10.39 18.83 4.03
CA TYR A 25 10.01 18.39 2.69
C TYR A 25 10.88 17.22 2.19
N THR A 26 12.15 17.15 2.58
CA THR A 26 13.04 16.02 2.21
C THR A 26 12.69 14.74 2.96
N LYS A 27 12.37 14.82 4.26
CA LYS A 27 12.00 13.66 5.07
C LYS A 27 10.62 13.13 4.68
N ILE A 28 9.63 14.02 4.54
CA ILE A 28 8.29 13.70 4.03
C ILE A 28 8.39 13.12 2.62
N GLY A 29 9.15 13.75 1.73
CA GLY A 29 9.35 13.28 0.36
C GLY A 29 9.94 11.86 0.31
N LYS A 30 10.96 11.58 1.14
CA LYS A 30 11.54 10.23 1.23
C LYS A 30 10.53 9.19 1.70
N ILE A 31 9.75 9.50 2.75
CA ILE A 31 8.72 8.58 3.27
C ILE A 31 7.62 8.35 2.22
N LYS A 32 7.21 9.38 1.46
CA LYS A 32 6.25 9.25 0.35
C LYS A 32 6.78 8.33 -0.75
N VAL A 33 8.06 8.48 -1.14
CA VAL A 33 8.71 7.60 -2.12
C VAL A 33 8.76 6.15 -1.63
N ASP A 34 9.10 5.93 -0.36
CA ASP A 34 9.09 4.59 0.25
C ASP A 34 7.69 3.97 0.19
N ILE A 35 6.64 4.73 0.52
CA ILE A 35 5.25 4.29 0.44
C ILE A 35 4.86 3.88 -0.98
N ILE A 36 5.22 4.68 -1.99
CA ILE A 36 4.96 4.37 -3.40
C ILE A 36 5.70 3.09 -3.81
N GLY A 37 6.95 2.93 -3.37
CA GLY A 37 7.73 1.70 -3.60
C GLY A 37 7.05 0.47 -3.02
N ILE A 38 6.62 0.54 -1.76
CA ILE A 38 5.95 -0.57 -1.07
C ILE A 38 4.61 -0.91 -1.76
N LYS A 39 3.82 0.09 -2.17
CA LYS A 39 2.58 -0.13 -2.93
C LYS A 39 2.85 -0.89 -4.23
N ARG A 40 3.81 -0.42 -5.04
CA ARG A 40 4.19 -1.10 -6.29
C ARG A 40 4.65 -2.53 -6.05
N ASP A 41 5.34 -2.80 -4.94
CA ASP A 41 5.76 -4.15 -4.61
C ASP A 41 4.58 -5.03 -4.19
N ILE A 42 3.58 -4.49 -3.47
CA ILE A 42 2.31 -5.18 -3.20
C ILE A 42 1.59 -5.53 -4.52
N ASP A 43 1.53 -4.59 -5.47
CA ASP A 43 0.86 -4.82 -6.77
C ASP A 43 1.57 -5.90 -7.59
N LYS A 44 2.91 -5.93 -7.57
CA LYS A 44 3.68 -7.03 -8.17
C LYS A 44 3.36 -8.36 -7.52
N GLN A 45 3.23 -8.41 -6.18
CA GLN A 45 2.88 -9.65 -5.48
C GLN A 45 1.46 -10.10 -5.84
N PHE A 46 0.48 -9.20 -5.96
CA PHE A 46 -0.86 -9.56 -6.42
C PHE A 46 -0.87 -10.05 -7.87
N THR A 47 -0.07 -9.44 -8.74
CA THR A 47 0.10 -9.90 -10.13
C THR A 47 0.68 -11.32 -10.17
N GLN A 48 1.72 -11.59 -9.38
CA GLN A 48 2.31 -12.93 -9.25
C GLN A 48 1.31 -13.94 -8.66
N LEU A 49 0.54 -13.54 -7.65
CA LEU A 49 -0.49 -14.38 -7.05
C LEU A 49 -1.55 -14.76 -8.08
N GLY A 50 -2.05 -13.78 -8.84
CA GLY A 50 -3.05 -14.01 -9.89
C GLY A 50 -2.53 -14.96 -10.97
N GLY A 51 -1.30 -14.74 -11.45
CA GLY A 51 -0.65 -15.63 -12.42
C GLY A 51 -0.50 -17.06 -11.88
N LYS A 52 -0.05 -17.21 -10.64
CA LYS A 52 0.12 -18.54 -10.03
C LYS A 52 -1.21 -19.25 -9.82
N VAL A 53 -2.23 -18.55 -9.36
CA VAL A 53 -3.58 -19.10 -9.19
C VAL A 53 -4.16 -19.51 -10.54
N TYR A 54 -4.00 -18.70 -11.58
CA TYR A 54 -4.42 -19.04 -12.93
C TYR A 54 -3.75 -20.32 -13.43
N GLN A 55 -2.42 -20.42 -13.31
CA GLN A 55 -1.66 -21.62 -13.69
C GLN A 55 -2.18 -22.87 -12.97
N LEU A 56 -2.35 -22.79 -11.64
CA LEU A 56 -2.82 -23.92 -10.84
C LEU A 56 -4.21 -24.39 -11.27
N ILE A 57 -5.14 -23.47 -11.51
CA ILE A 57 -6.52 -23.81 -11.88
C ILE A 57 -6.62 -24.26 -13.34
N ALA A 58 -6.09 -23.46 -14.26
CA ALA A 58 -6.35 -23.60 -15.69
C ALA A 58 -5.43 -24.62 -16.38
N GLU A 59 -4.20 -24.75 -15.92
CA GLU A 59 -3.20 -25.61 -16.57
C GLU A 59 -3.02 -26.91 -15.79
N GLU A 60 -2.94 -26.84 -14.46
CA GLU A 60 -2.64 -28.00 -13.61
C GLU A 60 -3.90 -28.69 -13.05
N ASN A 61 -5.08 -28.06 -13.15
CA ASN A 61 -6.33 -28.49 -12.52
C ASN A 61 -6.19 -28.72 -10.99
N ASP A 62 -5.21 -28.06 -10.35
CA ASP A 62 -5.01 -28.11 -8.91
C ASP A 62 -5.91 -27.09 -8.21
N THR A 63 -6.83 -27.62 -7.42
CA THR A 63 -7.78 -26.82 -6.62
C THR A 63 -7.27 -26.53 -5.21
N LYS A 64 -6.12 -27.09 -4.81
CA LYS A 64 -5.54 -26.93 -3.47
C LYS A 64 -4.64 -25.69 -3.35
N ILE A 65 -5.12 -24.56 -3.89
CA ILE A 65 -4.42 -23.27 -3.97
C ILE A 65 -3.91 -22.81 -2.59
N ALA A 66 -4.75 -22.91 -1.55
CA ALA A 66 -4.38 -22.46 -0.20
C ALA A 66 -3.26 -23.31 0.44
N SER A 67 -3.03 -24.53 -0.06
CA SER A 67 -1.99 -25.43 0.42
C SER A 67 -0.68 -25.29 -0.35
N ASN A 68 -0.73 -24.71 -1.56
CA ASN A 68 0.42 -24.51 -2.42
C ASN A 68 1.45 -23.59 -1.75
N GLU A 69 2.73 -24.01 -1.76
CA GLU A 69 3.81 -23.31 -1.06
C GLU A 69 4.10 -21.94 -1.67
N ASP A 70 4.16 -21.85 -3.00
CA ASP A 70 4.38 -20.58 -3.71
C ASP A 70 3.27 -19.57 -3.40
N VAL A 71 2.01 -20.02 -3.39
CA VAL A 71 0.86 -19.17 -3.04
C VAL A 71 0.98 -18.67 -1.61
N LYS A 72 1.34 -19.54 -0.65
CA LYS A 72 1.53 -19.16 0.74
C LYS A 72 2.66 -18.14 0.90
N GLU A 73 3.76 -18.32 0.17
CA GLU A 73 4.89 -17.40 0.18
C GLU A 73 4.48 -16.00 -0.29
N ILE A 74 3.79 -15.92 -1.45
CA ILE A 74 3.29 -14.65 -1.99
C ILE A 74 2.33 -13.98 -1.01
N VAL A 75 1.38 -14.73 -0.43
CA VAL A 75 0.44 -14.20 0.57
C VAL A 75 1.16 -13.68 1.83
N ASN A 76 2.17 -14.41 2.31
CA ASN A 76 2.96 -13.96 3.46
C ASN A 76 3.75 -12.70 3.13
N LYS A 77 4.28 -12.59 1.92
CA LYS A 77 4.99 -11.39 1.48
C LYS A 77 4.08 -10.17 1.38
N VAL A 78 2.85 -10.35 0.87
CA VAL A 78 1.82 -9.29 0.87
C VAL A 78 1.51 -8.82 2.29
N LYS A 79 1.38 -9.74 3.26
CA LYS A 79 1.13 -9.38 4.66
C LYS A 79 2.28 -8.57 5.27
N GLU A 80 3.51 -9.00 5.03
CA GLU A 80 4.72 -8.28 5.48
C GLU A 80 4.76 -6.86 4.90
N LEU A 81 4.61 -6.74 3.58
CA LEU A 81 4.60 -5.44 2.89
C LEU A 81 3.45 -4.54 3.36
N SER A 82 2.28 -5.12 3.65
CA SER A 82 1.13 -4.38 4.19
C SER A 82 1.40 -3.84 5.60
N GLY A 83 2.09 -4.61 6.44
CA GLY A 83 2.57 -4.14 7.75
C GLY A 83 3.55 -2.98 7.60
N ASN A 84 4.57 -3.15 6.74
CA ASN A 84 5.54 -2.09 6.45
C ASN A 84 4.88 -0.81 5.90
N LEU A 85 3.85 -0.96 5.06
CA LEU A 85 3.07 0.16 4.53
C LEU A 85 2.32 0.89 5.65
N ALA A 86 1.73 0.17 6.60
CA ALA A 86 1.05 0.76 7.76
C ALA A 86 2.05 1.54 8.62
N ASP A 87 3.19 0.93 8.95
CA ASP A 87 4.24 1.57 9.75
C ASP A 87 4.79 2.84 9.08
N LYS A 88 5.01 2.80 7.76
CA LYS A 88 5.48 3.96 6.98
C LYS A 88 4.44 5.08 6.89
N LYS A 89 3.15 4.74 6.84
CA LYS A 89 2.07 5.73 6.87
C LYS A 89 1.96 6.36 8.25
N GLU A 90 2.07 5.58 9.31
CA GLU A 90 2.10 6.11 10.68
C GLU A 90 3.35 6.98 10.92
N GLU A 91 4.50 6.59 10.36
CA GLU A 91 5.71 7.45 10.33
C GLU A 91 5.43 8.77 9.61
N LEU A 92 4.78 8.73 8.45
CA LEU A 92 4.40 9.93 7.69
C LEU A 92 3.44 10.81 8.49
N GLU A 93 2.45 10.24 9.17
CA GLU A 93 1.51 10.97 10.02
C GLU A 93 2.22 11.64 11.20
N ARG A 94 3.07 10.92 11.95
CA ARG A 94 3.86 11.50 13.04
C ARG A 94 4.75 12.64 12.57
N VAL A 95 5.44 12.44 11.45
CA VAL A 95 6.30 13.44 10.80
C VAL A 95 5.45 14.64 10.37
N ARG A 96 4.24 14.45 9.86
CA ARG A 96 3.32 15.56 9.53
C ARG A 96 2.78 16.30 10.74
N GLU A 97 2.44 15.59 11.83
CA GLU A 97 2.03 16.20 13.10
C GLU A 97 3.16 17.06 13.68
N GLU A 98 4.41 16.61 13.55
CA GLU A 98 5.61 17.34 13.93
C GLU A 98 5.83 18.61 13.08
N TYR A 99 5.34 18.64 11.84
CA TYR A 99 5.66 19.67 10.83
C TYR A 99 4.47 20.52 10.33
N GLY A 100 3.23 20.25 10.76
CA GLY A 100 2.07 21.12 10.54
C GLY A 100 1.67 21.39 9.07
N GLU A 101 1.83 20.40 8.17
CA GLU A 101 1.31 20.50 6.79
C GLU A 101 -0.21 20.28 6.75
N SER A 102 -0.95 21.21 6.15
CA SER A 102 -2.39 21.08 5.86
C SER A 102 -2.65 20.02 4.79
N ASP A 103 -3.80 19.35 4.88
CA ASP A 103 -4.26 18.20 4.07
C ASP A 103 -4.30 18.38 2.53
N ASP A 104 -3.94 19.55 2.00
CA ASP A 104 -4.20 19.93 0.61
C ASP A 104 -3.28 19.22 -0.41
N ASP A 105 -2.11 18.70 -0.01
CA ASP A 105 -1.13 18.09 -0.94
C ASP A 105 -1.26 16.54 -1.06
N ILE A 106 -2.34 15.94 -0.55
CA ILE A 106 -2.58 14.49 -0.58
C ILE A 106 -3.90 14.13 -1.28
N GLN A 107 -4.41 14.99 -2.15
CA GLN A 107 -5.40 14.52 -3.12
C GLN A 107 -4.74 13.79 -4.30
N ASP A 108 -3.43 13.96 -4.53
CA ASP A 108 -2.80 13.48 -5.77
C ASP A 108 -2.17 12.09 -5.74
N VAL A 109 -1.78 11.53 -4.59
CA VAL A 109 -1.10 10.20 -4.57
C VAL A 109 -2.06 8.99 -4.51
N ALA A 110 -3.37 9.26 -4.49
CA ALA A 110 -4.41 8.23 -4.61
C ALA A 110 -5.22 8.36 -5.91
N ALA A 111 -5.00 9.43 -6.69
CA ALA A 111 -5.73 9.70 -7.93
C ALA A 111 -4.97 9.25 -9.20
N GLU A 112 -3.65 9.07 -9.14
CA GLU A 112 -2.87 8.55 -10.28
C GLU A 112 -2.74 7.02 -10.21
N GLU A 113 -3.76 6.32 -10.70
CA GLU A 113 -3.67 5.05 -11.45
C GLU A 113 -5.07 4.43 -11.60
N ILE A 114 -5.95 5.02 -12.44
CA ILE A 114 -6.82 4.30 -13.40
C ILE A 114 -7.24 5.29 -14.52
N GLU A 115 -6.34 5.59 -15.45
CA GLU A 115 -6.73 5.91 -16.84
C GLU A 115 -5.86 5.04 -17.76
N ASP A 116 -6.26 3.78 -17.91
CA ASP A 116 -5.93 3.02 -19.11
C ASP A 116 -7.26 2.44 -19.63
N GLU A 117 -8.01 3.27 -20.37
CA GLU A 117 -9.11 2.77 -21.18
C GLU A 117 -8.53 1.92 -22.32
N PRO A 118 -8.98 0.67 -22.51
CA PRO A 118 -8.65 -0.06 -23.72
C PRO A 118 -9.40 0.59 -24.89
N LYS A 119 -8.67 1.29 -25.78
CA LYS A 119 -9.20 1.64 -27.10
C LYS A 119 -9.27 0.35 -27.93
N GLY A 120 -10.49 -0.03 -28.29
CA GLY A 120 -10.78 -1.13 -29.21
C GLY A 120 -10.40 -0.84 -30.66
#